data_AF-A0AA48MAW7-F1
#
_entry.id   AF-A0AA48MAW7-F1
#
_cell.length_a   1.000
_cell.length_b   1.000
_cell.length_c   1.000
_cell.angle_alpha   90.00
_cell.angle_beta   90.00
_cell.angle_gamma   90.00
#
_symmetry.space_group_name_H-M   'P 1'
#
loop_
_entity.id
_entity.type
_entity.pdbx_description
1 polymer ?
#
loop_
_entity_poly.entity_id
_entity_poly.type
_entity_poly.pdbx_seq_one_letter_code
_entity_poly.pdbx_strand_id
1 'polypeptide(L)'
;MLSICVDMYLLMTKVLVLYAGKGREETDVQYLVALALIGLVIYFIVSYWVGILLIVLTGLLAYQAYRKGLTSKAGKWAAGGAAFFALAFFGWLGSDEPTVMVPNNTTTVSQTSTSKSEPVKTDTVSTASTNAVQPAPSAVEATTSAPTTAVSTQQSEAVPARIQAKVTDVVDGDTFKVTINGKEETVRMLLIDTPETKHPQKPVQPFGPEASKFTKDLLTGKTVELEKDVSEQDKYGRLLAYVYVDGQSVQEKLLEKGLARVAVYPPDVKNVDKYRDIQEKAQKAGVGIWSIENYAQEDGFHSELVKKNGPGPDQKTTGAKSTQPTKTQPAPAHTKTPEQIQQEVHQEYVFFNNCSEARAAGAAPIYRGEPGYRPKLDRDNDGVACE
;
A
#
# COMPACT_ATOMS: atom_id res chain seq x y z
N MET A 1 13.79 -18.96 -21.08
CA MET A 1 14.36 -19.08 -22.45
C MET A 1 13.89 -20.36 -23.14
N LEU A 2 14.15 -21.56 -22.61
CA LEU A 2 13.64 -22.80 -23.21
C LEU A 2 12.11 -22.85 -23.28
N SER A 3 11.39 -22.36 -22.25
CA SER A 3 9.90 -22.37 -22.25
C SER A 3 9.31 -21.60 -23.43
N ILE A 4 9.78 -20.36 -23.66
CA ILE A 4 9.27 -19.49 -24.73
C ILE A 4 9.58 -20.07 -26.12
N CYS A 5 10.76 -20.68 -26.30
CA CYS A 5 11.11 -21.37 -27.55
C CYS A 5 10.25 -22.62 -27.78
N VAL A 6 9.94 -23.39 -26.74
CA VAL A 6 9.08 -24.58 -26.82
C VAL A 6 7.64 -24.19 -27.12
N ASP A 7 7.12 -23.16 -26.45
CA ASP A 7 5.74 -22.68 -26.66
C ASP A 7 5.55 -22.12 -28.08
N MET A 8 6.55 -21.39 -28.59
CA MET A 8 6.53 -20.86 -29.95
C MET A 8 6.68 -21.96 -31.00
N TYR A 9 7.53 -22.96 -30.76
CA TYR A 9 7.67 -24.13 -31.64
C TYR A 9 6.37 -24.95 -31.72
N LEU A 10 5.69 -25.12 -30.58
CA LEU A 10 4.41 -25.83 -30.49
C LEU A 10 3.29 -25.08 -31.21
N LEU A 11 3.28 -23.74 -31.14
CA LEU A 11 2.34 -22.90 -31.87
C LEU A 11 2.56 -23.01 -33.38
N MET A 12 3.82 -22.97 -33.83
CA MET A 12 4.19 -23.10 -35.25
C MET A 12 3.79 -24.48 -35.82
N THR A 13 3.97 -25.56 -35.05
CA THR A 13 3.54 -26.90 -35.48
C THR A 13 2.02 -27.04 -35.57
N LYS A 14 1.27 -26.44 -34.64
CA LYS A 14 -0.20 -26.42 -34.69
C LYS A 14 -0.75 -25.64 -35.90
N VAL A 15 -0.13 -24.52 -36.24
CA VAL A 15 -0.51 -23.73 -37.42
C VAL A 15 -0.23 -24.51 -38.71
N LEU A 16 0.93 -25.15 -38.83
CA LEU A 16 1.27 -26.00 -39.98
C LEU A 16 0.28 -27.17 -40.18
N VAL A 17 -0.12 -27.84 -39.10
CA VAL A 17 -1.08 -28.96 -39.15
C VAL A 17 -2.48 -28.48 -39.56
N LEU A 18 -2.93 -27.32 -39.07
CA LEU A 18 -4.24 -26.76 -39.44
C LEU A 18 -4.31 -26.37 -40.92
N TYR A 19 -3.20 -25.97 -41.53
CA TYR A 19 -3.15 -25.54 -42.93
C TYR A 19 -2.97 -26.70 -43.93
N ALA A 20 -2.40 -27.84 -43.52
CA ALA A 20 -2.23 -29.01 -44.38
C ALA A 20 -3.55 -29.71 -44.79
N GLY A 21 -4.69 -29.34 -44.19
CA GLY A 21 -5.99 -29.97 -44.42
C GLY A 21 -6.93 -29.28 -45.42
N LYS A 22 -6.55 -28.15 -46.06
CA LYS A 22 -7.45 -27.36 -46.91
C LYS A 22 -7.09 -27.46 -48.40
N GLY A 23 -8.10 -27.71 -49.25
CA GLY A 23 -7.99 -28.04 -50.68
C GLY A 23 -7.33 -26.97 -51.56
N ARG A 24 -6.82 -27.42 -52.72
CA ARG A 24 -5.58 -26.96 -53.37
C ARG A 24 -5.72 -25.89 -54.48
N GLU A 25 -6.78 -25.08 -54.52
CA GLU A 25 -6.94 -24.09 -55.62
C GLU A 25 -7.06 -22.62 -55.21
N GLU A 26 -7.33 -22.32 -53.93
CA GLU A 26 -7.33 -20.93 -53.40
C GLU A 26 -6.22 -20.71 -52.35
N THR A 27 -5.39 -21.73 -52.12
CA THR A 27 -4.42 -21.83 -51.03
C THR A 27 -3.08 -21.15 -51.30
N ASP A 28 -2.71 -20.86 -52.55
CA ASP A 28 -1.35 -20.37 -52.86
C ASP A 28 -1.11 -18.94 -52.40
N VAL A 29 -2.06 -18.02 -52.59
CA VAL A 29 -1.87 -16.62 -52.18
C VAL A 29 -1.88 -16.48 -50.66
N GLN A 30 -2.81 -17.14 -49.98
CA GLN A 30 -2.89 -17.13 -48.52
C GLN A 30 -1.67 -17.77 -47.87
N TYR A 31 -1.13 -18.85 -48.46
CA TYR A 31 0.08 -19.51 -47.97
C TYR A 31 1.32 -18.63 -48.17
N LEU A 32 1.46 -17.96 -49.32
CA LEU A 32 2.55 -17.01 -49.57
C LEU A 32 2.49 -15.81 -48.62
N VAL A 33 1.30 -15.28 -48.34
CA VAL A 33 1.10 -14.21 -47.36
C VAL A 33 1.48 -14.69 -45.94
N ALA A 34 1.06 -15.89 -45.55
CA ALA A 34 1.42 -16.46 -44.24
C ALA A 34 2.94 -16.66 -44.10
N LEU A 35 3.62 -17.17 -45.12
CA LEU A 35 5.09 -17.32 -45.12
C LEU A 35 5.80 -15.97 -45.06
N ALA A 36 5.30 -14.96 -45.78
CA ALA A 36 5.86 -13.60 -45.73
C ALA A 36 5.73 -12.98 -44.32
N LEU A 37 4.57 -13.16 -43.67
CA LEU A 37 4.35 -12.69 -42.30
C LEU A 37 5.25 -13.41 -41.30
N ILE A 38 5.40 -14.73 -41.42
CA ILE A 38 6.32 -15.52 -40.57
C ILE A 38 7.76 -15.05 -40.77
N GLY A 39 8.18 -14.83 -42.03
CA GLY A 39 9.51 -14.30 -42.35
C GLY A 39 9.76 -12.92 -41.74
N LEU A 40 8.76 -12.04 -41.77
CA LEU A 40 8.82 -10.71 -41.16
C LEU A 40 8.95 -10.81 -39.63
N VAL A 41 8.15 -11.66 -38.97
CA VAL A 41 8.24 -11.88 -37.52
C VAL A 41 9.62 -12.44 -37.13
N ILE A 42 10.14 -13.43 -37.87
CA ILE A 42 11.49 -13.97 -37.65
C ILE A 42 12.54 -12.87 -37.82
N TYR A 43 12.43 -12.03 -38.85
CA TYR A 43 13.34 -10.92 -39.08
C TYR A 43 13.34 -9.92 -37.91
N PHE A 44 12.19 -9.56 -37.36
CA PHE A 44 12.10 -8.69 -36.17
C PHE A 44 12.69 -9.34 -34.92
N ILE A 45 12.45 -10.65 -34.71
CA ILE A 45 13.03 -11.38 -33.58
C ILE A 45 14.56 -11.43 -33.71
N VAL A 46 15.08 -11.80 -34.87
CA VAL A 46 16.53 -11.90 -35.10
C VAL A 46 17.19 -10.53 -34.99
N SER A 47 16.62 -9.48 -35.60
CA SER A 47 17.17 -8.12 -35.51
C SER A 47 17.17 -7.59 -34.08
N TYR A 48 16.13 -7.86 -33.30
CA TYR A 48 16.06 -7.50 -31.88
C TYR A 48 17.17 -8.17 -31.06
N TRP A 49 17.38 -9.48 -31.24
CA TRP A 49 18.42 -10.22 -30.51
C TRP A 49 19.84 -9.84 -30.95
N VAL A 50 20.06 -9.55 -32.25
CA VAL A 50 21.32 -9.00 -32.73
C VAL A 50 21.59 -7.62 -32.09
N GLY A 51 20.55 -6.79 -31.95
CA GLY A 51 20.65 -5.51 -31.23
C GLY A 51 21.06 -5.67 -29.77
N ILE A 52 20.42 -6.59 -29.03
CA ILE A 52 20.79 -6.91 -27.64
C ILE A 52 22.24 -7.39 -27.56
N LEU A 53 22.66 -8.29 -28.45
CA LEU A 53 24.03 -8.82 -28.47
C LEU A 53 25.05 -7.69 -28.70
N LEU A 54 24.78 -6.76 -29.61
CA LEU A 54 25.65 -5.59 -29.85
C LEU A 54 25.72 -4.66 -28.63
N ILE A 55 24.61 -4.43 -27.94
CA ILE A 55 24.57 -3.62 -26.70
C ILE A 55 25.41 -4.30 -25.60
N VAL A 56 25.26 -5.60 -25.41
CA VAL A 56 26.04 -6.35 -24.42
C VAL A 56 27.53 -6.35 -24.78
N LEU A 57 27.88 -6.57 -26.05
CA LEU A 57 29.26 -6.59 -26.52
C LEU A 57 29.93 -5.21 -26.37
N THR A 58 29.23 -4.13 -26.71
CA THR A 58 29.72 -2.76 -26.50
C THR A 58 29.84 -2.41 -25.02
N GLY A 59 28.90 -2.82 -24.18
CA GLY A 59 28.97 -2.68 -22.73
C GLY A 59 30.16 -3.43 -22.11
N LEU A 60 30.43 -4.66 -22.56
CA LEU A 60 31.60 -5.45 -22.13
C LEU A 60 32.92 -4.81 -22.57
N LEU A 61 33.01 -4.30 -23.79
CA LEU A 61 34.20 -3.58 -24.27
C LEU A 61 34.43 -2.30 -23.47
N ALA A 62 33.37 -1.53 -23.18
CA ALA A 62 33.44 -0.35 -22.33
C ALA A 62 33.89 -0.70 -20.89
N TYR A 63 33.35 -1.79 -20.32
CA TYR A 63 33.74 -2.28 -19.00
C TYR A 63 35.20 -2.75 -18.96
N GLN A 64 35.67 -3.45 -20.00
CA GLN A 64 37.07 -3.86 -20.12
C GLN A 64 38.01 -2.66 -20.26
N ALA A 65 37.61 -1.62 -21.02
CA ALA A 65 38.37 -0.38 -21.15
C ALA A 65 38.44 0.40 -19.83
N TYR A 66 37.32 0.47 -19.09
CA TYR A 66 37.26 1.06 -17.75
C TYR A 66 38.19 0.32 -16.77
N ARG A 67 38.13 -1.02 -16.76
CA ARG A 67 38.97 -1.85 -15.88
C ARG A 67 40.47 -1.73 -16.17
N LYS A 68 40.86 -1.44 -17.42
CA LYS A 68 42.26 -1.22 -17.82
C LYS A 68 42.76 0.21 -17.59
N GLY A 69 41.94 1.11 -17.00
CA GLY A 69 42.37 2.46 -16.62
C GLY A 69 42.71 3.38 -17.80
N LEU A 70 42.21 3.08 -19.01
CA LEU A 70 42.48 3.88 -20.21
C LEU A 70 41.68 5.19 -20.18
N THR A 71 42.19 6.21 -19.50
CA THR A 71 41.64 7.57 -19.49
C THR A 71 42.20 8.40 -20.65
N SER A 72 42.00 7.96 -21.90
CA SER A 72 42.27 8.83 -23.05
C SER A 72 41.00 9.62 -23.41
N LYS A 73 41.17 10.86 -23.91
CA LYS A 73 40.05 11.73 -24.32
C LYS A 73 39.07 11.05 -25.30
N ALA A 74 39.51 10.02 -26.04
CA ALA A 74 38.68 9.22 -26.94
C ALA A 74 37.62 8.36 -26.21
N GLY A 75 37.89 7.87 -24.99
CA GLY A 75 36.93 7.05 -24.23
C GLY A 75 35.69 7.81 -23.75
N LYS A 76 35.81 9.13 -23.56
CA LYS A 76 34.69 10.00 -23.15
C LYS A 76 33.68 10.24 -24.28
N TRP A 77 34.13 10.27 -25.53
CA TRP A 77 33.25 10.38 -26.71
C TRP A 77 32.51 9.07 -27.01
N ALA A 78 33.14 7.91 -26.76
CA ALA A 78 32.51 6.60 -26.93
C ALA A 78 31.36 6.35 -25.94
N ALA A 79 31.50 6.81 -24.68
CA ALA A 79 30.42 6.74 -23.68
C ALA A 79 29.24 7.66 -24.02
N GLY A 80 29.49 8.83 -24.61
CA GLY A 80 28.44 9.75 -25.08
C GLY A 80 27.66 9.21 -26.28
N GLY A 81 28.31 8.51 -27.21
CA GLY A 81 27.67 7.93 -28.40
C GLY A 81 26.67 6.81 -28.09
N ALA A 82 26.97 5.96 -27.10
CA ALA A 82 26.08 4.86 -26.71
C ALA A 82 24.78 5.35 -26.04
N ALA A 83 24.84 6.46 -25.28
CA ALA A 83 23.65 7.07 -24.67
C ALA A 83 22.72 7.72 -25.71
N PHE A 84 23.27 8.25 -26.82
CA PHE A 84 22.49 8.89 -27.87
C PHE A 84 21.71 7.90 -28.74
N PHE A 85 22.30 6.72 -29.04
CA PHE A 85 21.61 5.65 -29.78
C PHE A 85 20.52 4.94 -28.96
N ALA A 86 20.68 4.85 -27.64
CA ALA A 86 19.64 4.31 -26.75
C ALA A 86 18.39 5.22 -26.67
N LEU A 87 18.57 6.54 -26.75
CA LEU A 87 17.46 7.51 -26.74
C LEU A 87 16.74 7.63 -28.09
N ALA A 88 17.47 7.47 -29.21
CA ALA A 88 16.85 7.49 -30.54
C ALA A 88 15.99 6.23 -30.83
N PHE A 89 16.29 5.09 -30.20
CA PHE A 89 15.51 3.85 -30.39
C PHE A 89 14.18 3.85 -29.59
N PHE A 90 14.08 4.62 -28.50
CA PHE A 90 12.83 4.76 -27.72
C PHE A 90 11.92 5.90 -28.18
N GLY A 91 12.40 6.83 -29.02
CA GLY A 91 11.60 7.94 -29.54
C GLY A 91 10.63 7.59 -30.67
N TRP A 92 10.71 6.39 -31.25
CA TRP A 92 9.85 5.91 -32.35
C TRP A 92 8.88 4.80 -31.92
N LEU A 93 8.59 4.66 -30.62
CA LEU A 93 7.54 3.76 -30.13
C LEU A 93 6.61 4.52 -29.19
N GLY A 94 5.61 5.18 -29.78
CA GLY A 94 4.31 5.42 -29.14
C GLY A 94 4.13 6.77 -28.44
N SER A 95 3.76 7.79 -29.21
CA SER A 95 2.85 8.84 -28.74
C SER A 95 1.63 8.80 -29.64
N ASP A 96 0.59 8.08 -29.22
CA ASP A 96 -0.75 8.22 -29.77
C ASP A 96 -1.67 8.65 -28.62
N GLU A 97 -2.08 9.92 -28.65
CA GLU A 97 -3.25 10.41 -27.92
C GLU A 97 -4.52 9.71 -28.45
N PRO A 98 -5.45 9.27 -27.59
CA PRO A 98 -6.76 8.88 -28.05
C PRO A 98 -7.62 10.12 -28.32
N THR A 99 -7.87 10.38 -29.61
CA THR A 99 -8.93 11.27 -30.07
C THR A 99 -10.29 10.63 -29.76
N VAL A 100 -11.08 11.28 -28.90
CA VAL A 100 -12.48 10.92 -28.62
C VAL A 100 -13.35 11.41 -29.78
N MET A 101 -13.79 10.48 -30.61
CA MET A 101 -14.86 10.70 -31.59
C MET A 101 -16.22 10.52 -30.92
N VAL A 102 -17.03 11.57 -30.98
CA VAL A 102 -18.46 11.61 -30.61
C VAL A 102 -19.29 10.95 -31.71
N PRO A 103 -20.26 10.08 -31.39
CA PRO A 103 -21.42 9.88 -32.25
C PRO A 103 -22.68 10.46 -31.60
N ASN A 104 -23.30 11.40 -32.32
CA ASN A 104 -24.70 11.76 -32.16
C ASN A 104 -25.57 10.57 -32.59
N ASN A 105 -26.56 10.20 -31.78
CA ASN A 105 -27.83 9.77 -32.35
C ASN A 105 -29.02 10.08 -31.44
N THR A 106 -29.91 10.90 -31.99
CA THR A 106 -31.18 11.32 -31.42
C THR A 106 -32.28 10.33 -31.84
N THR A 107 -32.99 9.81 -30.84
CA THR A 107 -34.41 9.41 -30.81
C THR A 107 -34.91 8.40 -31.86
N THR A 108 -35.34 7.22 -31.39
CA THR A 108 -36.71 6.72 -31.64
C THR A 108 -37.14 5.77 -30.52
N VAL A 109 -38.36 6.04 -30.06
CA VAL A 109 -39.16 5.39 -29.03
C VAL A 109 -39.48 3.93 -29.35
N SER A 110 -39.43 3.04 -28.36
CA SER A 110 -40.53 2.09 -28.08
C SER A 110 -40.38 1.41 -26.73
N GLN A 111 -41.50 1.47 -26.02
CA GLN A 111 -41.82 0.84 -24.75
C GLN A 111 -41.81 -0.69 -24.89
N THR A 112 -41.49 -1.41 -23.81
CA THR A 112 -42.37 -2.44 -23.21
C THR A 112 -41.71 -2.98 -21.94
N SER A 113 -42.25 -2.57 -20.81
CA SER A 113 -42.09 -3.19 -19.51
C SER A 113 -43.27 -4.14 -19.29
N THR A 114 -43.02 -5.40 -18.92
CA THR A 114 -43.92 -6.14 -18.02
C THR A 114 -43.16 -7.28 -17.35
N SER A 115 -42.75 -7.02 -16.11
CA SER A 115 -42.33 -8.02 -15.14
C SER A 115 -43.56 -8.75 -14.60
N LYS A 116 -43.45 -10.07 -14.42
CA LYS A 116 -44.49 -10.95 -13.87
C LYS A 116 -44.00 -11.52 -12.54
N SER A 117 -44.43 -10.91 -11.43
CA SER A 117 -44.67 -11.55 -10.13
C SER A 117 -45.94 -12.41 -10.25
N GLU A 118 -46.22 -13.50 -9.51
CA GLU A 118 -46.09 -13.94 -8.10
C GLU A 118 -46.56 -15.44 -8.09
N PRO A 119 -46.88 -16.14 -6.98
CA PRO A 119 -46.43 -16.14 -5.58
C PRO A 119 -46.04 -17.57 -5.10
N VAL A 120 -45.66 -17.76 -3.82
CA VAL A 120 -46.26 -18.77 -2.89
C VAL A 120 -45.73 -18.61 -1.45
N LYS A 121 -46.71 -18.65 -0.54
CA LYS A 121 -46.82 -18.69 0.94
C LYS A 121 -45.70 -19.41 1.71
N THR A 122 -45.22 -18.89 2.85
CA THR A 122 -45.79 -18.89 4.22
C THR A 122 -46.04 -20.29 4.78
N ASP A 123 -45.25 -20.68 5.78
CA ASP A 123 -45.75 -21.43 6.94
C ASP A 123 -44.91 -21.14 8.20
N THR A 124 -45.64 -21.17 9.30
CA THR A 124 -45.37 -20.72 10.66
C THR A 124 -44.88 -21.89 11.52
N VAL A 125 -44.35 -21.59 12.73
CA VAL A 125 -44.49 -22.34 14.01
C VAL A 125 -43.17 -22.86 14.65
N SER A 126 -42.93 -22.35 15.87
CA SER A 126 -42.37 -22.95 17.11
C SER A 126 -41.02 -23.71 17.07
N THR A 127 -40.18 -23.73 18.11
CA THR A 127 -40.39 -23.50 19.55
C THR A 127 -39.04 -23.22 20.20
N ALA A 128 -39.06 -22.43 21.27
CA ALA A 128 -37.97 -22.28 22.23
C ALA A 128 -37.61 -23.60 22.91
N SER A 129 -36.34 -23.74 23.31
CA SER A 129 -35.97 -24.53 24.49
C SER A 129 -34.68 -24.00 25.10
N THR A 130 -34.85 -23.04 26.00
CA THR A 130 -33.86 -22.58 26.98
C THR A 130 -34.02 -23.45 28.22
N ASN A 131 -33.03 -24.30 28.51
CA ASN A 131 -32.95 -24.96 29.81
C ASN A 131 -32.17 -24.08 30.78
N ALA A 132 -32.90 -23.48 31.71
CA ALA A 132 -32.39 -22.98 32.97
C ALA A 132 -32.34 -24.14 33.98
N VAL A 133 -31.22 -24.30 34.70
CA VAL A 133 -31.16 -25.03 35.97
C VAL A 133 -30.44 -24.16 36.98
N GLN A 134 -31.17 -23.86 38.04
CA GLN A 134 -30.79 -23.09 39.24
C GLN A 134 -30.56 -24.10 40.42
N PRO A 135 -30.24 -23.70 41.66
CA PRO A 135 -28.93 -23.95 42.29
C PRO A 135 -28.94 -24.78 43.61
N ALA A 136 -27.72 -25.04 44.14
CA ALA A 136 -27.34 -25.30 45.56
C ALA A 136 -27.77 -26.66 46.19
N PRO A 137 -27.11 -27.19 47.27
CA PRO A 137 -26.35 -26.48 48.32
C PRO A 137 -25.04 -27.12 48.85
N SER A 138 -24.42 -26.36 49.77
CA SER A 138 -23.26 -26.57 50.65
C SER A 138 -22.99 -27.96 51.22
N ALA A 139 -21.69 -28.26 51.43
CA ALA A 139 -21.18 -28.79 52.69
C ALA A 139 -19.67 -28.53 52.84
N VAL A 140 -19.28 -28.35 54.09
CA VAL A 140 -18.00 -27.85 54.62
C VAL A 140 -17.14 -29.04 55.02
N GLU A 141 -15.83 -29.02 54.75
CA GLU A 141 -14.88 -29.68 55.66
C GLU A 141 -13.47 -29.08 55.57
N ALA A 142 -12.91 -28.84 56.75
CA ALA A 142 -11.61 -28.23 56.99
C ALA A 142 -10.55 -29.31 57.20
N THR A 143 -9.36 -29.17 56.62
CA THR A 143 -8.16 -29.85 57.14
C THR A 143 -6.87 -29.11 56.74
N THR A 144 -6.25 -28.53 57.77
CA THR A 144 -4.81 -28.57 58.11
C THR A 144 -3.73 -28.11 57.12
N SER A 145 -3.03 -27.09 57.61
CA SER A 145 -1.82 -26.40 57.17
C SER A 145 -0.61 -27.25 56.78
N ALA A 146 0.07 -26.84 55.71
CA ALA A 146 1.51 -26.99 55.49
C ALA A 146 2.04 -25.80 54.65
N PRO A 147 3.28 -25.34 54.84
CA PRO A 147 3.79 -24.16 54.16
C PRO A 147 4.23 -24.52 52.74
N THR A 148 3.42 -24.17 51.75
CA THR A 148 3.84 -24.23 50.35
C THR A 148 4.63 -22.97 50.03
N THR A 149 5.94 -23.13 49.88
CA THR A 149 6.84 -22.18 49.23
C THR A 149 6.17 -21.65 47.97
N ALA A 150 5.87 -20.35 47.95
CA ALA A 150 5.31 -19.66 46.80
C ALA A 150 6.34 -19.68 45.65
N VAL A 151 6.25 -20.70 44.81
CA VAL A 151 6.83 -20.65 43.47
C VAL A 151 5.96 -19.68 42.69
N SER A 152 6.49 -18.48 42.50
CA SER A 152 5.96 -17.47 41.59
C SER A 152 5.89 -18.07 40.19
N THR A 153 4.75 -18.63 39.83
CA THR A 153 4.41 -18.95 38.44
C THR A 153 4.27 -17.64 37.70
N GLN A 154 5.38 -17.16 37.13
CA GLN A 154 5.32 -16.14 36.10
C GLN A 154 4.50 -16.71 34.96
N GLN A 155 3.29 -16.18 34.82
CA GLN A 155 2.41 -16.41 33.69
C GLN A 155 3.11 -15.82 32.46
N SER A 156 3.92 -16.65 31.80
CA SER A 156 4.41 -16.37 30.45
C SER A 156 3.17 -16.32 29.56
N GLU A 157 2.73 -15.12 29.23
CA GLU A 157 1.82 -14.91 28.11
C GLU A 157 2.40 -15.69 26.92
N ALA A 158 1.61 -16.60 26.36
CA ALA A 158 2.02 -17.33 25.16
C ALA A 158 2.19 -16.29 24.05
N VAL A 159 3.44 -15.88 23.81
CA VAL A 159 3.79 -15.03 22.68
C VAL A 159 3.22 -15.73 21.44
N PRO A 160 2.39 -15.06 20.62
CA PRO A 160 1.88 -15.65 19.38
C PRO A 160 3.06 -16.22 18.60
N ALA A 161 2.85 -17.30 17.84
CA ALA A 161 3.90 -17.99 17.10
C ALA A 161 4.58 -17.05 16.10
N ARG A 162 5.63 -16.36 16.56
CA ARG A 162 6.42 -15.41 15.79
C ARG A 162 7.61 -16.13 15.19
N ILE A 163 7.86 -15.82 13.92
CA ILE A 163 8.96 -16.41 13.16
C ILE A 163 10.16 -15.48 13.28
N GLN A 164 11.29 -15.99 13.79
CA GLN A 164 12.53 -15.23 13.79
C GLN A 164 13.13 -15.17 12.39
N ALA A 165 13.55 -13.98 11.98
CA ALA A 165 14.11 -13.72 10.66
C ALA A 165 15.28 -12.75 10.75
N LYS A 166 16.37 -13.01 10.02
CA LYS A 166 17.54 -12.11 9.99
C LYS A 166 17.36 -11.08 8.88
N VAL A 167 17.43 -9.79 9.20
CA VAL A 167 17.33 -8.72 8.19
C VAL A 167 18.58 -8.68 7.33
N THR A 168 18.40 -8.73 6.01
CA THR A 168 19.49 -8.69 5.03
C THR A 168 19.61 -7.34 4.33
N ASP A 169 18.48 -6.69 4.04
CA ASP A 169 18.44 -5.39 3.37
C ASP A 169 17.14 -4.64 3.69
N VAL A 170 17.14 -3.32 3.56
CA VAL A 170 15.94 -2.48 3.73
C VAL A 170 15.70 -1.71 2.43
N VAL A 171 14.56 -1.96 1.80
CA VAL A 171 14.23 -1.45 0.46
C VAL A 171 13.66 -0.03 0.55
N ASP A 172 12.66 0.15 1.42
CA ASP A 172 12.00 1.42 1.71
C ASP A 172 11.47 1.42 3.17
N GLY A 173 10.52 2.31 3.49
CA GLY A 173 10.00 2.48 4.84
C GLY A 173 9.17 1.29 5.36
N ASP A 174 8.48 0.56 4.50
CA ASP A 174 7.57 -0.53 4.87
C ASP A 174 7.93 -1.89 4.24
N THR A 175 8.98 -1.93 3.43
CA THR A 175 9.46 -3.11 2.71
C THR A 175 10.94 -3.37 3.01
N PHE A 176 11.25 -4.60 3.41
CA PHE A 176 12.61 -5.05 3.72
C PHE A 176 12.79 -6.52 3.37
N LYS A 177 14.04 -6.97 3.35
CA LYS A 177 14.40 -8.36 3.04
C LYS A 177 14.93 -9.06 4.27
N VAL A 178 14.59 -10.33 4.39
CA VAL A 178 15.02 -11.19 5.48
C VAL A 178 15.49 -12.55 4.97
N THR A 179 16.27 -13.24 5.78
CA THR A 179 16.52 -14.67 5.63
C THR A 179 15.73 -15.45 6.68
N ILE A 180 14.90 -16.39 6.21
CA ILE A 180 14.16 -17.35 7.04
C ILE A 180 14.59 -18.74 6.60
N ASN A 181 15.15 -19.54 7.51
CA ASN A 181 15.62 -20.90 7.23
C ASN A 181 16.55 -21.01 6.00
N GLY A 182 17.40 -19.99 5.78
CA GLY A 182 18.33 -19.94 4.64
C GLY A 182 17.75 -19.44 3.31
N LYS A 183 16.44 -19.15 3.25
CA LYS A 183 15.78 -18.56 2.07
C LYS A 183 15.60 -17.05 2.26
N GLU A 184 15.93 -16.27 1.23
CA GLU A 184 15.60 -14.83 1.21
C GLU A 184 14.11 -14.62 0.91
N GLU A 185 13.45 -13.82 1.73
CA GLU A 185 12.06 -13.40 1.57
C GLU A 185 11.99 -11.87 1.61
N THR A 186 11.09 -11.27 0.82
CA THR A 186 10.77 -9.84 0.92
C THR A 186 9.52 -9.69 1.77
N VAL A 187 9.58 -8.84 2.79
CA VAL A 187 8.49 -8.60 3.76
C VAL A 187 7.87 -7.24 3.48
N ARG A 188 6.53 -7.20 3.38
CA ARG A 188 5.73 -5.96 3.40
C ARG A 188 5.03 -5.87 4.76
N MET A 189 5.29 -4.80 5.49
CA MET A 189 4.69 -4.58 6.81
C MET A 189 3.19 -4.41 6.68
N LEU A 190 2.41 -5.15 7.47
CA LEU A 190 0.96 -5.04 7.48
C LEU A 190 0.48 -3.70 8.06
N LEU A 191 -0.67 -3.25 7.53
CA LEU A 191 -1.46 -2.11 8.00
C LEU A 191 -0.84 -0.72 7.93
N ILE A 192 0.35 -0.57 7.36
CA ILE A 192 0.99 0.73 7.19
C ILE A 192 1.35 0.99 5.73
N ASP A 193 1.48 2.25 5.36
CA ASP A 193 1.97 2.68 4.05
C ASP A 193 2.90 3.87 4.24
N THR A 194 4.10 3.78 3.68
CA THR A 194 5.13 4.82 3.78
C THR A 194 5.28 5.57 2.46
N PRO A 195 5.67 6.85 2.48
CA PRO A 195 5.87 7.58 1.23
C PRO A 195 6.94 6.93 0.34
N GLU A 196 6.62 6.81 -0.94
CA GLU A 196 7.41 6.09 -1.93
C GLU A 196 8.72 6.83 -2.29
N THR A 197 9.81 6.07 -2.47
CA THR A 197 11.15 6.62 -2.80
C THR A 197 11.82 5.98 -4.01
N LYS A 198 11.36 4.82 -4.47
CA LYS A 198 12.03 3.98 -5.47
C LYS A 198 11.21 3.76 -6.73
N HIS A 199 9.99 4.29 -6.81
CA HIS A 199 9.14 4.10 -7.98
C HIS A 199 9.76 4.75 -9.25
N PRO A 200 9.99 4.00 -10.35
CA PRO A 200 10.76 4.49 -11.51
C PRO A 200 10.20 5.74 -12.18
N GLN A 201 8.87 5.92 -12.12
CA GLN A 201 8.15 6.99 -12.83
C GLN A 201 7.60 8.08 -11.91
N LYS A 202 7.72 7.94 -10.58
CA LYS A 202 7.15 8.91 -9.62
C LYS A 202 8.29 9.67 -8.94
N PRO A 203 8.11 10.96 -8.62
CA PRO A 203 9.08 11.67 -7.80
C PRO A 203 9.14 11.05 -6.40
N VAL A 204 10.29 11.19 -5.76
CA VAL A 204 10.45 10.87 -4.33
C VAL A 204 9.42 11.70 -3.55
N GLN A 205 8.62 11.00 -2.75
CA GLN A 205 7.57 11.64 -1.97
C GLN A 205 8.14 12.26 -0.68
N PRO A 206 7.59 13.39 -0.19
CA PRO A 206 7.96 13.97 1.11
C PRO A 206 7.95 12.93 2.23
N PHE A 207 8.92 12.97 3.14
CA PHE A 207 9.11 12.00 4.24
C PHE A 207 9.44 10.55 3.83
N GLY A 208 9.48 10.22 2.54
CA GLY A 208 9.86 8.88 2.08
C GLY A 208 11.30 8.51 2.46
N PRO A 209 12.31 9.38 2.18
CA PRO A 209 13.68 9.13 2.60
C PRO A 209 13.84 8.99 4.11
N GLU A 210 13.08 9.77 4.90
CA GLU A 210 13.05 9.74 6.35
C GLU A 210 12.48 8.42 6.88
N ALA A 211 11.36 7.95 6.30
CA ALA A 211 10.77 6.66 6.62
C ALA A 211 11.73 5.50 6.30
N SER A 212 12.31 5.52 5.10
CA SER A 212 13.29 4.51 4.66
C SER A 212 14.52 4.48 5.56
N LYS A 213 15.04 5.66 5.93
CA LYS A 213 16.18 5.78 6.84
C LYS A 213 15.84 5.26 8.24
N PHE A 214 14.66 5.61 8.76
CA PHE A 214 14.22 5.18 10.08
C PHE A 214 14.14 3.65 10.16
N THR A 215 13.52 3.01 9.17
CA THR A 215 13.44 1.55 9.09
C THR A 215 14.83 0.92 8.93
N LYS A 216 15.71 1.53 8.13
CA LYS A 216 17.09 1.07 7.97
C LYS A 216 17.87 1.10 9.27
N ASP A 217 17.84 2.21 9.99
CA ASP A 217 18.54 2.37 11.27
C ASP A 217 17.99 1.39 12.33
N LEU A 218 16.68 1.12 12.29
CA LEU A 218 16.02 0.27 13.26
C LEU A 218 16.28 -1.22 13.01
N LEU A 219 16.39 -1.65 11.75
CA LEU A 219 16.37 -3.07 11.37
C LEU A 219 17.69 -3.63 10.84
N THR A 220 18.57 -2.81 10.28
CA THR A 220 19.77 -3.32 9.57
C THR A 220 20.64 -4.16 10.50
N GLY A 221 20.93 -5.39 10.06
CA GLY A 221 21.81 -6.32 10.79
C GLY A 221 21.18 -6.97 12.02
N LYS A 222 19.89 -6.70 12.31
CA LYS A 222 19.18 -7.28 13.44
C LYS A 222 18.39 -8.54 13.06
N THR A 223 18.03 -9.31 14.09
CA THR A 223 17.00 -10.34 14.00
C THR A 223 15.67 -9.72 14.40
N VAL A 224 14.64 -9.99 13.61
CA VAL A 224 13.27 -9.55 13.86
C VAL A 224 12.36 -10.74 14.10
N GLU A 225 11.22 -10.48 14.71
CA GLU A 225 10.12 -11.41 14.87
C GLU A 225 9.00 -11.01 13.92
N LEU A 226 8.54 -11.97 13.10
CA LEU A 226 7.47 -11.78 12.13
C LEU A 226 6.21 -12.49 12.62
N GLU A 227 5.11 -11.74 12.72
CA GLU A 227 3.80 -12.26 13.07
C GLU A 227 2.86 -12.10 11.87
N LYS A 228 2.35 -13.20 11.32
CA LYS A 228 1.38 -13.16 10.23
C LYS A 228 -0.02 -12.81 10.75
N ASP A 229 -0.87 -12.37 9.83
CA ASP A 229 -2.31 -12.27 10.05
C ASP A 229 -3.03 -13.38 9.24
N VAL A 230 -4.08 -13.04 8.49
CA VAL A 230 -4.84 -14.03 7.71
C VAL A 230 -4.14 -14.33 6.39
N SER A 231 -3.64 -13.31 5.71
CA SER A 231 -2.94 -13.45 4.43
C SER A 231 -1.47 -13.78 4.65
N GLU A 232 -0.93 -14.72 3.86
CA GLU A 232 0.51 -15.02 3.91
C GLU A 232 1.34 -14.07 3.04
N GLN A 233 0.87 -13.81 1.82
CA GLN A 233 1.59 -13.02 0.83
C GLN A 233 0.64 -12.10 0.07
N ASP A 234 1.17 -11.01 -0.47
CA ASP A 234 0.46 -10.18 -1.41
C ASP A 234 0.56 -10.70 -2.85
N LYS A 235 -0.12 -10.01 -3.78
CA LYS A 235 -0.11 -10.32 -5.22
C LYS A 235 1.27 -10.22 -5.88
N TYR A 236 2.27 -9.64 -5.21
CA TYR A 236 3.65 -9.54 -5.68
C TYR A 236 4.56 -10.60 -5.08
N GLY A 237 4.03 -11.50 -4.24
CA GLY A 237 4.77 -12.55 -3.55
C GLY A 237 5.58 -12.05 -2.36
N ARG A 238 5.29 -10.85 -1.82
CA ARG A 238 5.91 -10.37 -0.59
C ARG A 238 5.20 -10.97 0.60
N LEU A 239 5.96 -11.46 1.59
CA LEU A 239 5.44 -11.95 2.86
C LEU A 239 4.77 -10.80 3.62
N LEU A 240 3.54 -11.01 4.09
CA LEU A 240 2.78 -10.05 4.88
C LEU A 240 2.95 -10.34 6.38
N ALA A 241 3.45 -9.37 7.14
CA ALA A 241 3.69 -9.55 8.57
C ALA A 241 3.63 -8.26 9.39
N TYR A 242 3.26 -8.41 10.67
CA TYR A 242 3.65 -7.50 11.74
C TYR A 242 5.08 -7.80 12.17
N VAL A 243 5.85 -6.75 12.43
CA VAL A 243 7.30 -6.85 12.62
C VAL A 243 7.67 -6.28 13.97
N TYR A 244 8.38 -7.09 14.75
CA TYR A 244 8.90 -6.70 16.05
C TYR A 244 10.42 -6.82 16.06
N VAL A 245 11.05 -5.86 16.72
CA VAL A 245 12.50 -5.85 16.96
C VAL A 245 12.73 -5.50 18.41
N ASP A 246 13.53 -6.31 19.10
CA ASP A 246 13.78 -6.14 20.54
C ASP A 246 12.46 -6.09 21.36
N GLY A 247 11.44 -6.86 20.94
CA GLY A 247 10.10 -6.90 21.54
C GLY A 247 9.18 -5.72 21.20
N GLN A 248 9.64 -4.74 20.42
CA GLN A 248 8.88 -3.54 20.08
C GLN A 248 8.34 -3.58 18.65
N SER A 249 7.10 -3.14 18.44
CA SER A 249 6.50 -3.02 17.11
C SER A 249 7.19 -1.94 16.28
N VAL A 250 7.61 -2.30 15.08
CA VAL A 250 8.24 -1.39 14.11
C VAL A 250 7.22 -0.44 13.52
N GLN A 251 6.02 -0.95 13.20
CA GLN A 251 4.94 -0.17 12.61
C GLN A 251 4.41 0.90 13.56
N GLU A 252 4.28 0.58 14.85
CA GLU A 252 3.88 1.58 15.86
C GLU A 252 4.88 2.72 15.91
N LYS A 253 6.18 2.45 15.91
CA LYS A 253 7.22 3.49 15.89
C LYS A 253 7.18 4.35 14.62
N LEU A 254 6.87 3.76 13.47
CA LEU A 254 6.70 4.50 12.21
C LEU A 254 5.49 5.44 12.28
N LEU A 255 4.35 4.94 12.78
CA LEU A 255 3.12 5.72 12.96
C LEU A 255 3.30 6.84 13.99
N GLU A 256 3.92 6.56 15.14
CA GLU A 256 4.22 7.53 16.20
C GLU A 256 5.07 8.71 15.70
N LYS A 257 5.97 8.45 14.75
CA LYS A 257 6.83 9.47 14.13
C LYS A 257 6.18 10.19 12.96
N GLY A 258 4.96 9.81 12.57
CA GLY A 258 4.30 10.30 11.36
C GLY A 258 5.08 9.95 10.10
N LEU A 259 5.76 8.80 10.05
CA LEU A 259 6.52 8.35 8.88
C LEU A 259 5.74 7.34 8.03
N ALA A 260 4.57 6.92 8.51
CA ALA A 260 3.64 6.07 7.80
C ALA A 260 2.20 6.50 8.11
N ARG A 261 1.28 6.17 7.21
CA ARG A 261 -0.17 6.18 7.46
C ARG A 261 -0.67 4.75 7.67
N VAL A 262 -1.84 4.61 8.26
CA VAL A 262 -2.58 3.34 8.29
C VAL A 262 -3.15 3.05 6.90
N ALA A 263 -2.97 1.81 6.43
CA ALA A 263 -3.49 1.34 5.16
C ALA A 263 -4.07 -0.06 5.32
N VAL A 264 -5.40 -0.18 5.29
CA VAL A 264 -6.10 -1.43 5.60
C VAL A 264 -6.43 -2.19 4.32
N TYR A 265 -5.99 -3.44 4.25
CA TYR A 265 -6.30 -4.37 3.15
C TYR A 265 -6.90 -5.65 3.76
N PRO A 266 -8.24 -5.79 3.80
CA PRO A 266 -8.87 -7.01 4.29
C PRO A 266 -8.37 -8.25 3.55
N PRO A 267 -8.27 -9.41 4.21
CA PRO A 267 -8.78 -9.73 5.56
C PRO A 267 -7.86 -9.34 6.74
N ASP A 268 -6.72 -8.71 6.49
CA ASP A 268 -5.73 -8.43 7.54
C ASP A 268 -6.13 -7.17 8.32
N VAL A 269 -6.67 -7.36 9.53
CA VAL A 269 -7.26 -6.28 10.34
C VAL A 269 -6.89 -6.33 11.82
N LYS A 270 -6.03 -7.25 12.25
CA LYS A 270 -5.75 -7.53 13.68
C LYS A 270 -5.42 -6.28 14.52
N ASN A 271 -4.64 -5.33 13.99
CA ASN A 271 -4.16 -4.17 14.74
C ASN A 271 -4.75 -2.81 14.27
N VAL A 272 -5.83 -2.81 13.48
CA VAL A 272 -6.36 -1.57 12.84
C VAL A 272 -6.72 -0.50 13.86
N ASP A 273 -7.49 -0.84 14.89
CA ASP A 273 -7.95 0.14 15.89
C ASP A 273 -6.76 0.76 16.64
N LYS A 274 -5.82 -0.08 17.09
CA LYS A 274 -4.59 0.36 17.76
C LYS A 274 -3.78 1.32 16.88
N TYR A 275 -3.62 1.00 15.60
CA TYR A 275 -2.81 1.80 14.68
C TYR A 275 -3.49 3.12 14.33
N ARG A 276 -4.82 3.14 14.24
CA ARG A 276 -5.61 4.37 14.07
C ARG A 276 -5.47 5.30 15.27
N ASP A 277 -5.51 4.78 16.49
CA ASP A 277 -5.30 5.59 17.70
C ASP A 277 -3.91 6.25 17.75
N ILE A 278 -2.87 5.54 17.28
CA ILE A 278 -1.51 6.08 17.18
C ILE A 278 -1.43 7.14 16.08
N GLN A 279 -2.02 6.86 14.93
CA GLN A 279 -2.09 7.82 13.82
C GLN A 279 -2.81 9.10 14.23
N GLU A 280 -3.94 9.01 14.92
CA GLU A 280 -4.70 10.19 15.37
C GLU A 280 -3.85 11.08 16.29
N LYS A 281 -3.04 10.48 17.18
CA LYS A 281 -2.09 11.24 18.02
C LYS A 281 -1.01 11.92 17.18
N ALA A 282 -0.47 11.24 16.17
CA ALA A 282 0.54 11.79 15.27
C ALA A 282 -0.05 12.93 14.39
N GLN A 283 -1.29 12.78 13.95
CA GLN A 283 -2.06 13.81 13.23
C GLN A 283 -2.24 15.06 14.06
N LYS A 284 -2.75 14.92 15.30
CA LYS A 284 -2.94 16.02 16.24
C LYS A 284 -1.63 16.73 16.59
N ALA A 285 -0.53 15.99 16.62
CA ALA A 285 0.80 16.55 16.86
C ALA A 285 1.44 17.19 15.61
N GLY A 286 0.85 17.03 14.42
CA GLY A 286 1.38 17.55 13.16
C GLY A 286 2.78 17.02 12.82
N VAL A 287 3.10 15.78 13.20
CA VAL A 287 4.44 15.21 12.99
C VAL A 287 4.58 14.50 11.64
N GLY A 288 5.76 14.59 11.04
CA GLY A 288 6.08 13.88 9.80
C GLY A 288 5.11 14.22 8.67
N ILE A 289 4.57 13.20 8.00
CA ILE A 289 3.59 13.35 6.91
C ILE A 289 2.38 14.22 7.27
N TRP A 290 2.04 14.33 8.56
CA TRP A 290 0.91 15.14 9.04
C TRP A 290 1.26 16.62 9.20
N SER A 291 2.52 17.02 9.03
CA SER A 291 2.92 18.43 9.03
C SER A 291 2.56 19.14 7.72
N ILE A 292 2.13 18.39 6.70
CA ILE A 292 1.76 18.93 5.39
C ILE A 292 0.26 18.69 5.20
N GLU A 293 -0.49 19.78 5.10
CA GLU A 293 -1.94 19.73 4.94
C GLU A 293 -2.33 18.96 3.66
N ASN A 294 -3.32 18.07 3.80
CA ASN A 294 -3.87 17.23 2.72
C ASN A 294 -2.85 16.31 2.00
N TYR A 295 -1.64 16.15 2.53
CA TYR A 295 -0.61 15.32 1.91
C TYR A 295 -0.85 13.83 2.09
N ALA A 296 -1.10 13.38 3.33
CA ALA A 296 -1.44 11.99 3.63
C ALA A 296 -2.94 11.86 3.89
N GLN A 297 -3.61 11.01 3.11
CA GLN A 297 -5.04 10.74 3.17
C GLN A 297 -5.30 9.23 3.18
N GLU A 298 -6.57 8.81 3.35
CA GLU A 298 -6.95 7.39 3.37
C GLU A 298 -6.61 6.67 2.05
N ASP A 299 -6.70 7.38 0.92
CA ASP A 299 -6.41 6.86 -0.42
C ASP A 299 -4.92 6.94 -0.83
N GLY A 300 -4.07 7.63 -0.05
CA GLY A 300 -2.62 7.62 -0.27
C GLY A 300 -1.92 8.94 0.02
N PHE A 301 -0.87 9.20 -0.78
CA PHE A 301 -0.01 10.38 -0.67
C PHE A 301 -0.16 11.30 -1.89
N HIS A 302 -0.57 12.54 -1.64
CA HIS A 302 -0.87 13.57 -2.65
C HIS A 302 0.26 14.58 -2.79
N SER A 303 1.32 14.16 -3.47
CA SER A 303 2.54 14.99 -3.64
C SER A 303 2.32 16.24 -4.50
N GLU A 304 1.28 16.22 -5.34
CA GLU A 304 0.82 17.32 -6.17
C GLU A 304 0.26 18.49 -5.36
N LEU A 305 -0.36 18.22 -4.20
CA LEU A 305 -0.94 19.25 -3.35
C LEU A 305 0.13 20.03 -2.57
N VAL A 306 1.24 19.36 -2.25
CA VAL A 306 2.42 19.97 -1.62
C VAL A 306 3.00 21.10 -2.46
N LYS A 307 2.91 21.00 -3.79
CA LYS A 307 3.41 22.04 -4.71
C LYS A 307 2.46 23.23 -4.83
N LYS A 308 1.16 23.04 -4.57
CA LYS A 308 0.13 24.09 -4.68
C LYS A 308 0.02 24.91 -3.39
N ASN A 309 0.25 24.28 -2.25
CA ASN A 309 0.22 24.88 -0.91
C ASN A 309 1.62 25.04 -0.29
N GLY A 310 2.68 24.99 -1.10
CA GLY A 310 4.05 25.13 -0.61
C GLY A 310 4.21 26.41 0.23
N PRO A 311 5.08 26.42 1.25
CA PRO A 311 5.33 27.64 1.98
C PRO A 311 5.77 28.71 0.97
N GLY A 312 5.19 29.91 1.07
CA GLY A 312 5.76 31.09 0.44
C GLY A 312 7.27 31.15 0.73
N PRO A 313 8.07 31.78 -0.14
CA PRO A 313 9.51 31.60 -0.17
C PRO A 313 10.17 32.22 1.07
N ASP A 314 10.11 31.57 2.24
CA ASP A 314 10.79 31.97 3.48
C ASP A 314 10.70 30.95 4.64
N GLN A 315 10.49 29.65 4.38
CA GLN A 315 10.72 28.63 5.42
C GLN A 315 11.79 27.62 5.01
N LYS A 316 13.01 28.06 5.27
CA LYS A 316 14.21 27.24 5.31
C LYS A 316 14.17 26.36 6.56
N THR A 317 14.17 25.06 6.34
CA THR A 317 14.47 24.04 7.34
C THR A 317 15.75 24.41 8.09
N THR A 318 15.65 24.60 9.41
CA THR A 318 16.81 24.64 10.30
C THR A 318 16.67 23.54 11.35
N GLY A 319 17.72 22.71 11.39
CA GLY A 319 17.78 21.52 12.21
C GLY A 319 17.88 21.81 13.70
N ALA A 320 17.63 20.75 14.46
CA ALA A 320 17.77 20.68 15.89
C ALA A 320 19.10 21.27 16.40
N LYS A 321 19.00 22.19 17.36
CA LYS A 321 20.01 22.35 18.40
C LYS A 321 19.38 22.75 19.72
N SER A 322 19.61 21.92 20.73
CA SER A 322 19.33 22.16 22.14
C SER A 322 20.03 23.42 22.66
N THR A 323 19.32 24.28 23.40
CA THR A 323 19.79 24.99 24.61
C THR A 323 18.61 25.64 25.33
N GLN A 324 18.62 25.55 26.66
CA GLN A 324 17.59 25.97 27.61
C GLN A 324 17.69 27.49 27.95
N PRO A 325 16.89 28.03 28.89
CA PRO A 325 15.80 28.99 28.68
C PRO A 325 16.23 30.46 28.90
N THR A 326 15.51 31.45 28.32
CA THR A 326 15.60 32.85 28.78
C THR A 326 14.24 33.55 28.68
N LYS A 327 13.99 34.37 29.72
CA LYS A 327 12.76 35.02 30.17
C LYS A 327 12.11 36.02 29.19
N THR A 328 10.78 35.94 29.15
CA THR A 328 9.69 36.94 29.13
C THR A 328 10.01 38.45 28.97
N GLN A 329 9.39 39.11 27.98
CA GLN A 329 8.27 40.08 28.14
C GLN A 329 7.67 40.54 26.77
N PRO A 330 6.44 41.10 26.74
CA PRO A 330 5.46 40.91 25.67
C PRO A 330 5.08 42.18 24.89
N ALA A 331 4.34 42.01 23.80
CA ALA A 331 3.63 43.07 23.06
C ALA A 331 2.24 42.53 22.59
N PRO A 332 1.26 43.38 22.25
CA PRO A 332 0.14 43.74 23.11
C PRO A 332 -1.21 43.10 22.72
N ALA A 333 -2.15 43.21 23.65
CA ALA A 333 -3.49 42.64 23.61
C ALA A 333 -4.40 43.23 22.53
N HIS A 334 -5.09 42.34 21.80
CA HIS A 334 -6.42 42.60 21.26
C HIS A 334 -7.43 41.70 21.94
N THR A 335 -8.21 42.30 22.83
CA THR A 335 -9.27 41.68 23.62
C THR A 335 -10.45 41.33 22.72
N LYS A 336 -10.82 40.05 22.65
CA LYS A 336 -12.19 39.60 22.38
C LYS A 336 -12.74 38.97 23.67
N THR A 337 -13.99 39.29 23.99
CA THR A 337 -14.70 38.93 25.22
C THR A 337 -14.90 37.40 25.35
N PRO A 338 -14.79 36.79 26.55
CA PRO A 338 -14.71 35.33 26.74
C PRO A 338 -15.92 34.49 26.28
N GLU A 339 -17.08 35.10 26.06
CA GLU A 339 -18.34 34.37 25.83
C GLU A 339 -18.53 33.95 24.37
N GLN A 340 -17.83 34.57 23.42
CA GLN A 340 -17.87 34.19 21.99
C GLN A 340 -16.80 33.14 21.62
N ILE A 341 -15.91 32.77 22.57
CA ILE A 341 -14.88 31.74 22.35
C ILE A 341 -15.44 30.33 22.62
N GLN A 342 -16.52 30.21 23.40
CA GLN A 342 -17.03 28.90 23.85
C GLN A 342 -17.91 28.19 22.81
N GLN A 343 -18.40 28.88 21.78
CA GLN A 343 -19.20 28.27 20.72
C GLN A 343 -18.39 27.84 19.48
N GLU A 344 -17.24 28.46 19.20
CA GLU A 344 -16.36 28.03 18.09
C GLU A 344 -15.45 26.85 18.47
N VAL A 345 -15.03 26.75 19.74
CA VAL A 345 -14.11 25.69 20.20
C VAL A 345 -14.83 24.34 20.42
N HIS A 346 -16.16 24.34 20.50
CA HIS A 346 -16.93 23.10 20.75
C HIS A 346 -17.35 22.35 19.47
N GLN A 347 -17.06 22.91 18.28
CA GLN A 347 -17.35 22.26 17.00
C GLN A 347 -16.19 21.41 16.46
N GLU A 348 -15.00 21.48 17.04
CA GLU A 348 -13.82 20.78 16.51
C GLU A 348 -13.68 19.32 17.01
N TYR A 349 -14.41 18.92 18.07
CA TYR A 349 -14.38 17.54 18.59
C TYR A 349 -15.73 17.11 19.17
N VAL A 350 -16.70 16.84 18.30
CA VAL A 350 -17.95 16.21 18.71
C VAL A 350 -17.80 14.69 18.55
N PHE A 351 -17.89 13.93 19.64
CA PHE A 351 -17.84 12.47 19.63
C PHE A 351 -19.13 11.90 20.19
N PHE A 352 -19.78 11.02 19.41
CA PHE A 352 -20.98 10.30 19.84
C PHE A 352 -20.69 8.80 19.98
N ASN A 353 -21.15 8.21 21.07
CA ASN A 353 -21.04 6.76 21.32
C ASN A 353 -21.99 5.96 20.41
N ASN A 354 -23.14 6.55 20.07
CA ASN A 354 -24.15 5.94 19.20
C ASN A 354 -25.09 7.01 18.59
N CYS A 355 -25.92 6.60 17.63
CA CYS A 355 -26.84 7.52 16.96
C CYS A 355 -27.96 8.08 17.84
N SER A 356 -28.29 7.44 18.96
CA SER A 356 -29.26 8.00 19.92
C SER A 356 -28.69 9.22 20.62
N GLU A 357 -27.40 9.19 20.96
CA GLU A 357 -26.69 10.33 21.52
C GLU A 357 -26.54 11.47 20.52
N ALA A 358 -26.19 11.17 19.26
CA ALA A 358 -26.10 12.15 18.17
C ALA A 358 -27.44 12.86 17.93
N ARG A 359 -28.56 12.11 17.92
CA ARG A 359 -29.91 12.69 17.78
C ARG A 359 -30.32 13.50 19.00
N ALA A 360 -30.03 13.02 20.21
CA ALA A 360 -30.31 13.75 21.44
C ALA A 360 -29.53 15.07 21.53
N ALA A 361 -28.33 15.13 20.95
CA ALA A 361 -27.52 16.34 20.83
C ALA A 361 -27.92 17.23 19.64
N GLY A 362 -28.89 16.82 18.81
CA GLY A 362 -29.33 17.59 17.65
C GLY A 362 -28.33 17.61 16.48
N ALA A 363 -27.37 16.69 16.45
CA ALA A 363 -26.31 16.65 15.45
C ALA A 363 -26.60 15.72 14.25
N ALA A 364 -27.66 14.90 14.32
CA ALA A 364 -28.04 13.99 13.25
C ALA A 364 -29.06 14.63 12.28
N PRO A 365 -29.01 14.32 10.96
CA PRO A 365 -28.05 13.44 10.29
C PRO A 365 -26.65 14.07 10.20
N ILE A 366 -25.59 13.25 10.32
CA ILE A 366 -24.19 13.69 10.26
C ILE A 366 -23.58 13.25 8.93
N TYR A 367 -23.09 14.18 8.13
CA TYR A 367 -22.53 13.87 6.81
C TYR A 367 -21.04 13.51 6.87
N ARG A 368 -20.57 12.69 5.92
CA ARG A 368 -19.16 12.31 5.81
C ARG A 368 -18.27 13.54 5.67
N GLY A 369 -17.36 13.72 6.64
CA GLY A 369 -16.46 14.88 6.73
C GLY A 369 -16.91 15.93 7.76
N GLU A 370 -18.12 15.83 8.30
CA GLU A 370 -18.57 16.68 9.40
C GLU A 370 -18.04 16.20 10.76
N PRO A 371 -17.83 17.12 11.72
CA PRO A 371 -17.48 16.77 13.09
C PRO A 371 -18.48 15.78 13.70
N GLY A 372 -17.98 14.65 14.18
CA GLY A 372 -18.81 13.57 14.75
C GLY A 372 -19.20 12.47 13.78
N TYR A 373 -18.88 12.59 12.49
CA TYR A 373 -19.06 11.51 11.53
C TYR A 373 -18.14 10.33 11.88
N ARG A 374 -18.71 9.12 11.93
CA ARG A 374 -17.95 7.88 12.12
C ARG A 374 -18.59 6.78 11.26
N PRO A 375 -17.81 5.96 10.55
CA PRO A 375 -18.35 4.85 9.75
C PRO A 375 -19.19 3.86 10.56
N LYS A 376 -18.97 3.74 11.88
CA LYS A 376 -19.78 2.89 12.77
C LYS A 376 -21.19 3.45 13.03
N LEU A 377 -21.41 4.74 12.77
CA LEU A 377 -22.69 5.44 12.89
C LEU A 377 -23.45 5.50 11.55
N ASP A 378 -22.76 5.24 10.45
CA ASP A 378 -23.25 5.15 9.08
C ASP A 378 -23.48 3.67 8.72
N ARG A 379 -24.70 3.19 8.96
CA ARG A 379 -25.02 1.75 8.96
C ARG A 379 -24.95 1.14 7.56
N ASP A 380 -25.36 1.89 6.56
CA ASP A 380 -25.42 1.49 5.15
C ASP A 380 -24.25 2.07 4.32
N ASN A 381 -23.42 2.91 4.94
CA ASN A 381 -22.15 3.42 4.43
C ASN A 381 -22.30 4.35 3.21
N ASP A 382 -23.45 5.00 3.11
CA ASP A 382 -23.81 5.89 2.01
C ASP A 382 -23.21 7.31 2.17
N GLY A 383 -22.64 7.60 3.35
CA GLY A 383 -22.07 8.89 3.69
C GLY A 383 -22.94 9.73 4.63
N VAL A 384 -24.07 9.19 5.12
CA VAL A 384 -25.00 9.85 6.03
C VAL A 384 -25.12 9.01 7.32
N ALA A 385 -24.37 9.42 8.35
CA ALA A 385 -24.47 8.77 9.66
C ALA A 385 -25.75 9.21 10.40
N CYS A 386 -26.37 8.24 11.08
CA CYS A 386 -27.53 8.46 11.96
C CYS A 386 -28.78 9.07 11.30
N GLU A 387 -29.00 8.79 10.01
CA GLU A 387 -30.25 9.06 9.30
C GLU A 387 -31.51 8.49 9.98
#